data_AF-A0A813HQJ9-F1
#
_entry.id   AF-A0A813HQJ9-F1
#
_cell.length_a   1.000
_cell.length_b   1.000
_cell.length_c   1.000
_cell.angle_alpha   90.00
_cell.angle_beta   90.00
_cell.angle_gamma   90.00
#
_symmetry.space_group_name_H-M   'P 1'
#
loop_
_entity.id
_entity.type
_entity.pdbx_description
1 polymer ?
#
loop_
_entity_poly.entity_id
_entity_poly.type
_entity_poly.pdbx_seq_one_letter_code
_entity_poly.pdbx_strand_id
1 'polypeptide(L)'
;DSEAGDTLSPEEDAQRYECFDSDALLGATIKVGVAANQSKYQSFAVPPMSSDPLVYSYALEQAFVVLPTRCIRELGLQPNVGDSDKLIDLWMGRMADLSQASLARTPEARDAVLKHCACGWAIFLHGSGGFNYDNPRYSIMMATAGYGVLAPDSFASSTLGLRYKAPIKDLASHLHKLNSNGSTLSYWCSDYVYEPSAACTPAMEVSTPGTTSYPLCYDSNVETILSHAKDWRKYYERVFQLRKLQVDYLVEHLPSYIKGASKVFLAGESEGGMVAARYYHPKLEPLLESGGRVILQWNCEFCYYVSCPKNALVGSGKANLSTPVLSLISYVDPFFGAQGPEEASNAWGVANGPGGYGVTGASATGNCFAQLQAQGFKHAYVLTDFSSQYHGLTVTSGNLVRATLLSFLATPRSPKVMTKLGNGPEGAKLCDLQFAGPQGGQVLGSCKELGSEELIPGDLMPKCAYKSYNYHKQFYLLGEFEECARL
;
A
#
# COMPACT_ATOMS: atom_id res chain seq x y z
N ASP A 1 -16.24 -13.18 -40.78
CA ASP A 1 -16.71 -12.13 -39.86
C ASP A 1 -15.56 -11.67 -38.99
N SER A 2 -14.83 -10.68 -39.48
CA SER A 2 -13.76 -9.98 -38.77
C SER A 2 -14.39 -8.86 -37.95
N GLU A 3 -14.26 -8.92 -36.63
CA GLU A 3 -14.69 -7.87 -35.72
C GLU A 3 -14.11 -6.51 -36.14
N ALA A 4 -15.00 -5.57 -36.42
CA ALA A 4 -14.66 -4.18 -36.60
C ALA A 4 -14.17 -3.64 -35.25
N GLY A 5 -12.86 -3.60 -35.05
CA GLY A 5 -12.28 -2.78 -34.00
C GLY A 5 -12.55 -1.32 -34.33
N ASP A 6 -13.36 -0.65 -33.52
CA ASP A 6 -13.58 0.79 -33.60
C ASP A 6 -12.22 1.50 -33.56
N THR A 7 -11.75 1.96 -34.71
CA THR A 7 -10.56 2.79 -34.81
C THR A 7 -10.93 4.19 -34.32
N LEU A 8 -10.51 4.51 -33.09
CA LEU A 8 -10.58 5.86 -32.53
C LEU A 8 -9.97 6.87 -33.52
N SER A 9 -10.54 8.07 -33.58
CA SER A 9 -9.93 9.15 -34.34
C SER A 9 -8.57 9.54 -33.74
N PRO A 10 -7.63 10.10 -34.54
CA PRO A 10 -6.33 10.55 -34.03
C PRO A 10 -6.41 11.57 -32.88
N GLU A 11 -7.49 12.36 -32.83
CA GLU A 11 -7.73 13.33 -31.76
C GLU A 11 -8.19 12.67 -30.46
N GLU A 12 -9.09 11.67 -30.56
CA GLU A 12 -9.51 10.85 -29.42
C GLU A 12 -8.33 10.03 -28.86
N ASP A 13 -7.47 9.51 -29.73
CA ASP A 13 -6.25 8.80 -29.35
C ASP A 13 -5.25 9.74 -28.63
N ALA A 14 -5.02 10.94 -29.16
CA ALA A 14 -4.16 11.94 -28.51
C ALA A 14 -4.68 12.37 -27.12
N GLN A 15 -6.00 12.54 -26.95
CA GLN A 15 -6.60 12.90 -25.66
C GLN A 15 -6.53 11.74 -24.63
N ARG A 16 -6.65 10.50 -25.10
CA ARG A 16 -6.53 9.28 -24.28
C ARG A 16 -5.18 9.16 -23.59
N TYR A 17 -4.11 9.67 -24.22
CA TYR A 17 -2.73 9.54 -23.73
C TYR A 17 -2.08 10.83 -23.23
N GLU A 18 -2.79 11.96 -23.19
CA GLU A 18 -2.26 13.23 -22.66
C GLU A 18 -1.78 13.07 -21.20
N CYS A 19 -0.48 13.28 -20.98
CA CYS A 19 0.15 13.28 -19.67
C CYS A 19 -0.11 14.61 -18.94
N PHE A 20 -0.39 14.54 -17.64
CA PHE A 20 -0.40 15.70 -16.76
C PHE A 20 0.87 15.69 -15.90
N ASP A 21 1.72 16.68 -16.07
CA ASP A 21 2.93 16.86 -15.26
C ASP A 21 2.66 17.76 -14.04
N SER A 22 3.55 17.69 -13.04
CA SER A 22 3.43 18.42 -11.77
C SER A 22 3.16 19.91 -11.96
N ASP A 23 3.84 20.54 -12.91
CA ASP A 23 3.84 22.00 -13.08
C ASP A 23 2.52 22.52 -13.64
N ALA A 24 1.84 21.71 -14.45
CA ALA A 24 0.50 22.02 -14.96
C ALA A 24 -0.60 21.86 -13.89
N LEU A 25 -0.29 21.14 -12.81
CA LEU A 25 -1.21 20.89 -11.71
C LEU A 25 -0.88 21.72 -10.46
N LEU A 26 0.24 22.44 -10.39
CA LEU A 26 0.48 23.39 -9.30
C LEU A 26 -0.48 24.59 -9.44
N GLY A 27 -1.10 25.02 -8.34
CA GLY A 27 -1.98 26.20 -8.35
C GLY A 27 -3.40 26.02 -8.92
N ALA A 28 -3.67 24.93 -9.65
CA ALA A 28 -4.95 24.73 -10.32
C ALA A 28 -6.06 24.20 -9.39
N THR A 29 -7.24 24.80 -9.44
CA THR A 29 -8.47 24.20 -8.91
C THR A 29 -8.96 23.14 -9.89
N ILE A 30 -8.98 21.88 -9.46
CA ILE A 30 -9.59 20.79 -10.24
C ILE A 30 -11.07 20.74 -9.85
N LYS A 31 -11.95 20.83 -10.84
CA LYS A 31 -13.39 20.62 -10.68
C LYS A 31 -13.70 19.21 -11.12
N VAL A 32 -14.28 18.42 -10.24
CA VAL A 32 -14.65 17.02 -10.51
C VAL A 32 -16.14 16.88 -10.26
N GLY A 33 -16.87 16.31 -11.22
CA GLY A 33 -18.31 16.08 -11.14
C GLY A 33 -18.68 14.69 -10.66
N VAL A 34 -19.82 14.60 -9.97
CA VAL A 34 -20.54 13.35 -9.74
C VAL A 34 -21.93 13.48 -10.35
N ALA A 35 -22.41 12.44 -11.00
CA ALA A 35 -23.79 12.35 -11.41
C ALA A 35 -24.67 12.09 -10.16
N ALA A 36 -25.12 13.15 -9.48
CA ALA A 36 -26.11 13.01 -8.40
C ALA A 36 -27.52 12.63 -8.94
N ASN A 37 -27.75 12.96 -10.23
CA ASN A 37 -28.79 12.58 -11.18
C ASN A 37 -28.47 13.35 -12.48
N GLN A 38 -29.00 12.95 -13.64
CA GLN A 38 -28.65 13.43 -15.00
C GLN A 38 -28.58 14.97 -15.24
N SER A 39 -28.90 15.83 -14.25
CA SER A 39 -28.96 17.29 -14.38
C SER A 39 -28.27 18.11 -13.29
N LYS A 40 -27.59 17.52 -12.29
CA LYS A 40 -26.88 18.29 -11.23
C LYS A 40 -25.41 17.87 -11.09
N TYR A 41 -24.54 18.75 -11.56
CA TYR A 41 -23.09 18.71 -11.39
C TYR A 41 -22.69 19.44 -10.10
N GLN A 42 -22.03 18.75 -9.17
CA GLN A 42 -21.31 19.40 -8.08
C GLN A 42 -19.81 19.33 -8.39
N SER A 43 -19.15 20.49 -8.48
CA SER A 43 -17.69 20.55 -8.47
C SER A 43 -17.20 20.92 -7.08
N PHE A 44 -16.23 20.17 -6.58
CA PHE A 44 -15.40 20.60 -5.46
C PHE A 44 -14.03 21.06 -5.98
N ALA A 45 -13.32 21.85 -5.17
CA ALA A 45 -12.00 22.36 -5.48
C ALA A 45 -10.95 21.62 -4.65
N VAL A 46 -9.92 21.05 -5.28
CA VAL A 46 -8.72 20.60 -4.57
C VAL A 46 -7.80 21.80 -4.36
N PRO A 47 -7.43 22.15 -3.11
CA PRO A 47 -6.51 23.25 -2.83
C PRO A 47 -5.19 23.13 -3.60
N PRO A 48 -4.56 24.26 -3.95
CA PRO A 48 -3.25 24.24 -4.60
C PRO A 48 -2.20 23.57 -3.70
N MET A 49 -1.26 22.86 -4.31
CA MET A 49 -0.13 22.29 -3.55
C MET A 49 0.82 23.41 -3.15
N SER A 50 1.31 23.38 -1.91
CA SER A 50 2.36 24.30 -1.46
C SER A 50 3.71 23.87 -2.01
N SER A 51 4.51 24.82 -2.48
CA SER A 51 5.92 24.61 -2.78
C SER A 51 6.81 24.64 -1.52
N ASP A 52 6.27 25.11 -0.39
CA ASP A 52 6.99 25.08 0.89
C ASP A 52 6.98 23.65 1.44
N PRO A 53 8.15 22.97 1.52
CA PRO A 53 8.23 21.60 2.01
C PRO A 53 7.79 21.46 3.47
N LEU A 54 7.91 22.51 4.30
CA LEU A 54 7.54 22.47 5.72
C LEU A 54 6.04 22.22 5.92
N VAL A 55 5.20 22.59 4.95
CA VAL A 55 3.77 22.31 4.98
C VAL A 55 3.48 20.81 5.02
N TYR A 56 4.42 19.95 4.61
CA TYR A 56 4.28 18.50 4.60
C TYR A 56 4.93 17.80 5.80
N SER A 57 5.45 18.53 6.78
CA SER A 57 6.15 17.94 7.94
C SER A 57 5.28 16.99 8.76
N TYR A 58 3.97 17.27 8.79
CA TYR A 58 2.98 16.43 9.48
C TYR A 58 3.05 14.96 9.06
N ALA A 59 3.43 14.65 7.82
CA ALA A 59 3.48 13.27 7.35
C ALA A 59 4.50 12.43 8.15
N LEU A 60 5.61 13.04 8.56
CA LEU A 60 6.62 12.42 9.42
C LEU A 60 6.28 12.60 10.90
N GLU A 61 5.84 13.79 11.33
CA GLU A 61 5.51 14.06 12.73
C GLU A 61 4.38 13.16 13.26
N GLN A 62 3.41 12.85 12.41
CA GLN A 62 2.28 11.97 12.71
C GLN A 62 2.52 10.52 12.28
N ALA A 63 3.69 10.18 11.73
CA ALA A 63 3.97 8.85 11.22
C ALA A 63 3.77 7.77 12.28
N PHE A 64 3.20 6.64 11.86
CA PHE A 64 3.14 5.44 12.66
C PHE A 64 4.50 4.73 12.65
N VAL A 65 4.80 4.07 13.75
CA VAL A 65 5.99 3.23 13.91
C VAL A 65 5.54 1.88 14.42
N VAL A 66 6.02 0.82 13.79
CA VAL A 66 5.88 -0.56 14.27
C VAL A 66 7.27 -1.14 14.52
N LEU A 67 7.49 -1.69 15.72
CA LEU A 67 8.80 -2.18 16.16
C LEU A 67 8.77 -3.68 16.44
N PRO A 68 9.84 -4.41 16.07
CA PRO A 68 10.00 -5.81 16.39
C PRO A 68 10.34 -6.03 17.87
N THR A 69 10.13 -7.25 18.37
CA THR A 69 10.33 -7.64 19.78
C THR A 69 11.69 -7.23 20.35
N ARG A 70 12.77 -7.39 19.58
CA ARG A 70 14.12 -7.00 20.02
C ARG A 70 14.24 -5.50 20.31
N CYS A 71 13.71 -4.65 19.42
CA CYS A 71 13.70 -3.20 19.62
C CYS A 71 12.93 -2.79 20.87
N ILE A 72 11.79 -3.44 21.12
CA ILE A 72 10.95 -3.20 22.30
C ILE A 72 11.73 -3.48 23.57
N ARG A 73 12.38 -4.65 23.64
CA ARG A 73 13.20 -5.08 24.77
C ARG A 73 14.35 -4.11 25.03
N GLU A 74 15.09 -3.73 23.98
CA GLU A 74 16.25 -2.83 24.12
C GLU A 74 15.86 -1.38 24.45
N LEU A 75 14.68 -0.93 24.02
CA LEU A 75 14.13 0.39 24.36
C LEU A 75 13.33 0.41 25.67
N GLY A 76 13.06 -0.75 26.27
CA GLY A 76 12.24 -0.89 27.47
C GLY A 76 10.77 -0.51 27.26
N LEU A 77 10.26 -0.70 26.05
CA LEU A 77 8.85 -0.44 25.71
C LEU A 77 7.97 -1.59 26.21
N GLN A 78 6.70 -1.28 26.51
CA GLN A 78 5.70 -2.30 26.81
C GLN A 78 5.01 -2.73 25.51
N PRO A 79 4.96 -4.04 25.18
CA PRO A 79 4.21 -4.51 24.03
C PRO A 79 2.76 -4.06 24.06
N ASN A 80 2.22 -3.72 22.91
CA ASN A 80 0.84 -3.22 22.80
C ASN A 80 0.10 -3.73 21.56
N VAL A 81 0.77 -4.49 20.70
CA VAL A 81 0.18 -5.24 19.60
C VAL A 81 0.85 -6.62 19.56
N GLY A 82 0.11 -7.64 19.18
CA GLY A 82 0.64 -8.98 18.99
C GLY A 82 0.35 -9.46 17.58
N ASP A 83 1.12 -10.45 17.15
CA ASP A 83 0.78 -11.19 15.95
C ASP A 83 -0.45 -12.11 16.18
N SER A 84 -1.08 -12.58 15.11
CA SER A 84 -2.26 -13.45 15.11
C SER A 84 -2.13 -14.68 16.01
N ASP A 85 -0.93 -15.25 16.12
CA ASP A 85 -0.63 -16.46 16.89
C ASP A 85 -0.25 -16.19 18.36
N LYS A 86 -0.13 -14.91 18.75
CA LYS A 86 0.27 -14.45 20.10
C LYS A 86 1.67 -14.90 20.52
N LEU A 87 2.52 -15.33 19.59
CA LEU A 87 3.87 -15.78 19.91
C LEU A 87 4.88 -14.63 19.91
N ILE A 88 4.52 -13.50 19.29
CA ILE A 88 5.43 -12.37 19.07
C ILE A 88 4.79 -11.10 19.62
N ASP A 89 5.48 -10.52 20.59
CA ASP A 89 5.15 -9.24 21.21
C ASP A 89 5.75 -8.10 20.39
N LEU A 90 4.89 -7.21 19.93
CA LEU A 90 5.22 -6.08 19.06
C LEU A 90 4.75 -4.76 19.69
N TRP A 91 5.25 -3.65 19.14
CA TRP A 91 4.89 -2.31 19.58
C TRP A 91 4.50 -1.48 18.38
N MET A 92 3.37 -0.80 18.48
CA MET A 92 2.90 0.16 17.50
C MET A 92 2.50 1.46 18.21
N GLY A 93 2.87 2.58 17.62
CA GLY A 93 2.49 3.90 18.10
C GLY A 93 2.82 4.96 17.06
N ARG A 94 2.75 6.22 17.44
CA ARG A 94 3.26 7.33 16.61
C ARG A 94 4.72 7.63 16.94
N MET A 95 5.40 8.35 16.05
CA MET A 95 6.75 8.88 16.30
C MET A 95 6.84 9.69 17.62
N ALA A 96 5.78 10.41 17.97
CA ALA A 96 5.67 11.13 19.23
C ALA A 96 5.61 10.18 20.45
N ASP A 97 4.84 9.08 20.36
CA ASP A 97 4.69 8.10 21.44
C ASP A 97 6.03 7.40 21.75
N LEU A 98 6.80 7.10 20.71
CA LEU A 98 8.12 6.48 20.83
C LEU A 98 9.11 7.36 21.62
N SER A 99 8.97 8.68 21.48
CA SER A 99 9.80 9.65 22.22
C SER A 99 9.45 9.72 23.70
N GLN A 100 8.20 9.42 24.07
CA GLN A 100 7.70 9.51 25.45
C GLN A 100 7.83 8.20 26.23
N ALA A 101 7.71 7.05 25.55
CA ALA A 101 7.64 5.74 26.18
C ALA A 101 9.02 5.06 26.39
N SER A 102 10.06 5.50 25.68
CA SER A 102 11.37 4.83 25.68
C SER A 102 12.18 5.10 26.97
N LEU A 103 12.89 4.07 27.47
CA LEU A 103 13.88 4.21 28.53
C LEU A 103 15.16 4.94 28.06
N ALA A 104 15.38 5.00 26.75
CA ALA A 104 16.47 5.78 26.18
C ALA A 104 16.18 7.28 26.34
N ARG A 105 16.80 7.89 27.35
CA ARG A 105 16.48 9.26 27.82
C ARG A 105 16.83 10.37 26.84
N THR A 106 17.57 10.09 25.76
CA THR A 106 17.89 11.08 24.71
C THR A 106 17.57 10.53 23.32
N PRO A 107 17.25 11.40 22.35
CA PRO A 107 17.05 11.01 20.96
C PRO A 107 18.22 10.20 20.39
N GLU A 108 19.47 10.57 20.73
CA GLU A 108 20.68 9.91 20.23
C GLU A 108 20.82 8.48 20.77
N ALA A 109 20.51 8.27 22.06
CA ALA A 109 20.54 6.94 22.66
C ALA A 109 19.46 6.04 22.04
N ARG A 110 18.27 6.59 21.79
CA ARG A 110 17.19 5.86 21.12
C ARG A 110 17.58 5.49 19.69
N ASP A 111 18.09 6.44 18.93
CA ASP A 111 18.49 6.23 17.54
C ASP A 111 19.63 5.20 17.44
N ALA A 112 20.56 5.18 18.41
CA ALA A 112 21.60 4.17 18.50
C ALA A 112 21.03 2.76 18.68
N VAL A 113 20.01 2.58 19.52
CA VAL A 113 19.30 1.29 19.68
C VAL A 113 18.57 0.92 18.39
N LEU A 114 17.76 1.83 17.83
CA LEU A 114 16.96 1.61 16.62
C LEU A 114 17.80 1.23 15.39
N LYS A 115 19.06 1.66 15.35
CA LYS A 115 20.01 1.32 14.29
C LYS A 115 20.41 -0.17 14.29
N HIS A 116 20.35 -0.84 15.44
CA HIS A 116 20.91 -2.18 15.62
C HIS A 116 19.90 -3.24 16.05
N CYS A 117 18.75 -2.83 16.58
CA CYS A 117 17.74 -3.76 17.09
C CYS A 117 16.83 -4.37 16.01
N ALA A 118 16.78 -3.79 14.80
CA ALA A 118 16.01 -4.27 13.65
C ALA A 118 16.94 -4.71 12.52
N CYS A 119 16.54 -5.73 11.73
CA CYS A 119 17.35 -6.16 10.57
C CYS A 119 17.28 -5.19 9.38
N GLY A 120 16.29 -4.33 9.38
CA GLY A 120 16.10 -3.32 8.35
C GLY A 120 14.85 -2.51 8.65
N TRP A 121 14.54 -1.61 7.75
CA TRP A 121 13.40 -0.71 7.88
C TRP A 121 12.56 -0.68 6.61
N ALA A 122 11.24 -0.68 6.77
CA ALA A 122 10.30 -0.43 5.70
C ALA A 122 9.66 0.96 5.87
N ILE A 123 9.67 1.75 4.80
CA ILE A 123 8.81 2.93 4.66
C ILE A 123 7.51 2.44 4.06
N PHE A 124 6.43 2.46 4.83
CA PHE A 124 5.14 1.89 4.40
C PHE A 124 4.13 2.99 4.06
N LEU A 125 3.76 3.07 2.79
CA LEU A 125 2.82 4.05 2.26
C LEU A 125 1.42 3.45 2.29
N HIS A 126 0.56 3.99 3.15
CA HIS A 126 -0.80 3.48 3.28
C HIS A 126 -1.68 3.83 2.06
N GLY A 127 -2.70 3.00 1.84
CA GLY A 127 -3.74 3.20 0.84
C GLY A 127 -4.66 4.38 1.13
N SER A 128 -5.70 4.51 0.31
CA SER A 128 -6.62 5.64 0.35
C SER A 128 -7.32 5.74 1.72
N GLY A 129 -7.62 4.62 2.37
CA GLY A 129 -8.26 4.54 3.68
C GLY A 129 -7.48 5.09 4.89
N GLY A 130 -6.25 5.60 4.72
CA GLY A 130 -5.36 5.87 5.85
C GLY A 130 -4.64 4.60 6.31
N PHE A 131 -3.97 4.64 7.46
CA PHE A 131 -3.33 3.47 8.08
C PHE A 131 -4.35 2.53 8.75
N ASN A 132 -5.45 2.22 8.05
CA ASN A 132 -6.53 1.32 8.45
C ASN A 132 -6.55 0.06 7.57
N TYR A 133 -7.50 -0.84 7.83
CA TYR A 133 -7.79 -2.05 7.07
C TYR A 133 -6.63 -3.06 7.10
N ASP A 134 -6.02 -3.33 5.95
CA ASP A 134 -4.89 -4.24 5.83
C ASP A 134 -3.55 -3.56 6.15
N ASN A 135 -3.48 -2.22 6.12
CA ASN A 135 -2.24 -1.45 6.26
C ASN A 135 -1.49 -1.72 7.59
N PRO A 136 -2.15 -1.72 8.78
CA PRO A 136 -1.49 -2.13 10.02
C PRO A 136 -1.03 -3.58 10.00
N ARG A 137 -1.80 -4.49 9.40
CA ARG A 137 -1.47 -5.92 9.36
C ARG A 137 -0.23 -6.21 8.52
N TYR A 138 -0.07 -5.58 7.35
CA TYR A 138 1.19 -5.69 6.60
C TYR A 138 2.39 -5.19 7.42
N SER A 139 2.22 -4.08 8.14
CA SER A 139 3.28 -3.52 9.00
C SER A 139 3.61 -4.45 10.18
N ILE A 140 2.60 -5.08 10.77
CA ILE A 140 2.75 -6.11 11.80
C ILE A 140 3.50 -7.32 11.24
N MET A 141 3.15 -7.81 10.04
CA MET A 141 3.86 -8.92 9.39
C MET A 141 5.35 -8.61 9.15
N MET A 142 5.68 -7.38 8.72
CA MET A 142 7.08 -6.94 8.58
C MET A 142 7.81 -6.88 9.93
N ALA A 143 7.14 -6.39 10.98
CA ALA A 143 7.70 -6.35 12.33
C ALA A 143 7.88 -7.73 12.97
N THR A 144 6.96 -8.66 12.72
CA THR A 144 7.11 -10.09 13.03
C THR A 144 8.36 -10.67 12.39
N ALA A 145 8.74 -10.21 11.18
CA ALA A 145 9.95 -10.63 10.49
C ALA A 145 11.24 -9.95 11.02
N GLY A 146 11.13 -9.08 12.03
CA GLY A 146 12.26 -8.39 12.65
C GLY A 146 12.62 -7.03 12.01
N TYR A 147 11.74 -6.47 11.18
CA TYR A 147 11.95 -5.18 10.51
C TYR A 147 11.18 -4.06 11.22
N GLY A 148 11.82 -2.90 11.39
CA GLY A 148 11.10 -1.70 11.81
C GLY A 148 10.23 -1.19 10.66
N VAL A 149 9.07 -0.62 10.96
CA VAL A 149 8.21 0.02 9.96
C VAL A 149 7.99 1.47 10.36
N LEU A 150 8.23 2.39 9.41
CA LEU A 150 7.84 3.79 9.50
C LEU A 150 6.78 4.07 8.44
N ALA A 151 5.55 4.35 8.86
CA ALA A 151 4.45 4.62 7.94
C ALA A 151 4.03 6.09 8.04
N PRO A 152 4.41 6.97 7.10
CA PRO A 152 3.96 8.35 7.11
C PRO A 152 2.43 8.43 7.08
N ASP A 153 1.84 9.29 7.90
CA ASP A 153 0.40 9.51 7.95
C ASP A 153 0.02 10.60 6.92
N SER A 154 -0.08 10.17 5.68
CA SER A 154 -0.36 11.03 4.55
C SER A 154 -1.75 11.67 4.69
N PHE A 155 -1.83 12.95 4.32
CA PHE A 155 -3.03 13.79 4.48
C PHE A 155 -3.53 14.00 5.92
N ALA A 156 -2.77 13.61 6.94
CA ALA A 156 -3.11 13.79 8.35
C ALA A 156 -3.03 15.25 8.87
N SER A 157 -2.79 16.23 7.99
CA SER A 157 -2.85 17.63 8.39
C SER A 157 -4.29 18.09 8.60
N SER A 158 -4.64 18.42 9.85
CA SER A 158 -5.92 19.05 10.18
C SER A 158 -6.07 20.42 9.52
N THR A 159 -4.96 21.12 9.29
CA THR A 159 -4.92 22.46 8.70
C THR A 159 -5.15 22.42 7.20
N LEU A 160 -4.52 21.46 6.49
CA LEU A 160 -4.74 21.32 5.05
C LEU A 160 -6.09 20.69 4.73
N GLY A 161 -6.63 19.87 5.64
CA GLY A 161 -7.96 19.30 5.50
C GLY A 161 -8.17 18.57 4.17
N LEU A 162 -7.17 17.82 3.69
CA LEU A 162 -7.24 17.16 2.39
C LEU A 162 -7.98 15.82 2.48
N ARG A 163 -7.65 15.01 3.49
CA ARG A 163 -8.27 13.72 3.80
C ARG A 163 -8.09 13.37 5.29
N TYR A 164 -8.37 14.35 6.14
CA TYR A 164 -7.96 14.27 7.54
C TYR A 164 -8.78 13.23 8.31
N LYS A 165 -8.07 12.35 9.03
CA LYS A 165 -8.64 11.50 10.08
C LYS A 165 -7.99 11.88 11.40
N ALA A 166 -8.81 12.18 12.41
CA ALA A 166 -8.31 12.58 13.71
C ALA A 166 -7.47 11.46 14.36
N PRO A 167 -6.23 11.75 14.79
CA PRO A 167 -5.38 10.76 15.42
C PRO A 167 -5.86 10.45 16.83
N ILE A 168 -5.66 9.20 17.29
CA ILE A 168 -5.78 8.87 18.70
C ILE A 168 -4.62 9.52 19.46
N LYS A 169 -4.92 10.31 20.49
CA LYS A 169 -3.93 11.13 21.22
C LYS A 169 -2.78 10.31 21.84
N ASP A 170 -3.09 9.14 22.38
CA ASP A 170 -2.12 8.17 22.91
C ASP A 170 -2.45 6.81 22.31
N LEU A 171 -1.96 6.60 21.09
CA LEU A 171 -2.23 5.37 20.35
C LEU A 171 -1.62 4.18 21.08
N ALA A 172 -0.40 4.31 21.60
CA ALA A 172 0.28 3.20 22.26
C ALA A 172 -0.50 2.66 23.47
N SER A 173 -1.01 3.52 24.34
CA SER A 173 -1.86 3.13 25.47
C SER A 173 -3.23 2.63 25.03
N HIS A 174 -3.82 3.20 23.97
CA HIS A 174 -5.08 2.72 23.42
C HIS A 174 -4.96 1.26 22.95
N LEU A 175 -3.91 0.94 22.19
CA LEU A 175 -3.63 -0.40 21.70
C LEU A 175 -3.36 -1.39 22.84
N HIS A 176 -2.60 -0.95 23.86
CA HIS A 176 -2.34 -1.78 25.02
C HIS A 176 -3.64 -2.18 25.74
N LYS A 177 -4.58 -1.24 25.88
CA LYS A 177 -5.91 -1.53 26.44
C LYS A 177 -6.70 -2.50 25.56
N LEU A 178 -6.69 -2.30 24.24
CA LEU A 178 -7.35 -3.21 23.31
C LEU A 178 -6.79 -4.64 23.36
N ASN A 179 -5.50 -4.81 23.64
CA ASN A 179 -4.87 -6.13 23.70
C ASN A 179 -4.69 -6.69 25.12
N SER A 180 -5.12 -5.96 26.15
CA SER A 180 -5.11 -6.46 27.52
C SER A 180 -6.03 -7.68 27.67
N ASN A 181 -5.73 -8.58 28.62
CA ASN A 181 -6.41 -9.87 28.85
C ASN A 181 -6.16 -10.97 27.79
N GLY A 182 -4.99 -10.94 27.13
CA GLY A 182 -4.53 -12.04 26.28
C GLY A 182 -5.26 -12.13 24.93
N SER A 183 -5.93 -11.06 24.50
CA SER A 183 -6.62 -10.99 23.22
C SER A 183 -5.79 -10.19 22.20
N THR A 184 -5.54 -10.72 21.01
CA THR A 184 -4.93 -9.99 19.88
C THR A 184 -6.01 -9.27 19.07
N LEU A 185 -6.86 -8.50 19.77
CA LEU A 185 -7.99 -7.82 19.12
C LEU A 185 -7.49 -6.87 18.05
N SER A 186 -6.41 -6.13 18.33
CA SER A 186 -5.90 -5.12 17.41
C SER A 186 -5.51 -5.71 16.05
N TYR A 187 -4.96 -6.93 16.01
CA TYR A 187 -4.55 -7.55 14.75
C TYR A 187 -5.74 -7.72 13.80
N TRP A 188 -6.90 -8.09 14.34
CA TRP A 188 -8.12 -8.36 13.56
C TRP A 188 -8.99 -7.13 13.33
N CYS A 189 -8.76 -6.06 14.08
CA CYS A 189 -9.49 -4.82 13.91
C CYS A 189 -9.07 -4.11 12.63
N SER A 190 -10.03 -3.50 11.93
CA SER A 190 -9.77 -2.78 10.67
C SER A 190 -9.72 -1.26 10.83
N ASP A 191 -10.22 -0.71 11.93
CA ASP A 191 -10.26 0.75 12.14
C ASP A 191 -10.07 1.06 13.64
N TYR A 192 -8.82 1.19 14.07
CA TYR A 192 -8.47 1.27 15.50
C TYR A 192 -7.24 2.13 15.79
N VAL A 193 -6.73 2.87 14.79
CA VAL A 193 -5.56 3.75 14.95
C VAL A 193 -5.91 5.24 14.79
N TYR A 194 -7.16 5.53 14.44
CA TYR A 194 -7.76 6.86 14.42
C TYR A 194 -8.98 6.90 15.35
N GLU A 195 -9.44 8.10 15.71
CA GLU A 195 -10.64 8.26 16.53
C GLU A 195 -11.86 7.65 15.83
N PRO A 196 -12.76 6.92 16.53
CA PRO A 196 -13.91 6.25 15.90
C PRO A 196 -14.85 7.16 15.10
N SER A 197 -14.90 8.46 15.45
CA SER A 197 -15.69 9.47 14.74
C SER A 197 -14.96 10.10 13.55
N ALA A 198 -13.71 9.71 13.27
CA ALA A 198 -12.88 10.26 12.20
C ALA A 198 -13.23 9.70 10.82
N ALA A 199 -14.51 9.83 10.43
CA ALA A 199 -14.95 9.46 9.09
C ALA A 199 -14.37 10.43 8.05
N CYS A 200 -13.97 9.87 6.92
CA CYS A 200 -13.52 10.61 5.75
C CYS A 200 -14.73 11.01 4.92
N THR A 201 -15.48 12.04 5.34
CA THR A 201 -16.69 12.47 4.62
C THR A 201 -16.31 13.12 3.28
N PRO A 202 -16.75 12.57 2.13
CA PRO A 202 -16.49 13.15 0.82
C PRO A 202 -16.97 14.59 0.69
N ALA A 203 -16.18 15.43 0.02
CA ALA A 203 -16.58 16.79 -0.36
C ALA A 203 -17.93 16.84 -1.12
N MET A 204 -18.28 15.74 -1.77
CA MET A 204 -19.44 15.59 -2.65
C MET A 204 -20.71 15.14 -1.90
N GLU A 205 -20.60 14.66 -0.66
CA GLU A 205 -21.75 14.14 0.12
C GLU A 205 -22.44 15.23 0.96
N VAL A 206 -21.81 16.39 1.17
CA VAL A 206 -22.27 17.33 2.17
C VAL A 206 -23.15 18.45 1.59
N SER A 207 -24.47 18.28 1.73
CA SER A 207 -25.45 19.37 1.74
C SER A 207 -25.95 19.71 3.16
N THR A 208 -25.37 19.13 4.22
CA THR A 208 -25.84 19.28 5.60
C THR A 208 -25.01 20.33 6.37
N PRO A 209 -25.63 21.40 6.90
CA PRO A 209 -24.94 22.39 7.72
C PRO A 209 -24.24 21.76 8.94
N GLY A 210 -22.97 22.12 9.16
CA GLY A 210 -22.19 21.70 10.34
C GLY A 210 -21.34 20.44 10.16
N THR A 211 -21.27 19.85 8.96
CA THR A 211 -20.36 18.73 8.67
C THR A 211 -19.13 19.20 7.88
N THR A 212 -17.94 18.80 8.33
CA THR A 212 -16.68 19.08 7.63
C THR A 212 -16.50 18.05 6.52
N SER A 213 -16.23 18.50 5.30
CA SER A 213 -15.99 17.64 4.15
C SER A 213 -14.55 17.81 3.64
N TYR A 214 -14.01 16.77 3.00
CA TYR A 214 -12.61 16.72 2.60
C TYR A 214 -12.47 16.41 1.10
N PRO A 215 -11.69 17.20 0.32
CA PRO A 215 -11.63 17.11 -1.13
C PRO A 215 -10.93 15.83 -1.64
N LEU A 216 -10.16 15.13 -0.81
CA LEU A 216 -9.52 13.85 -1.13
C LEU A 216 -10.17 12.64 -0.45
N CYS A 217 -11.37 12.80 0.09
CA CYS A 217 -12.28 11.68 0.40
C CYS A 217 -13.16 11.44 -0.84
N TYR A 218 -12.85 10.42 -1.62
CA TYR A 218 -13.49 10.17 -2.92
C TYR A 218 -13.80 8.68 -3.12
N ASP A 219 -14.76 8.41 -4.01
CA ASP A 219 -15.10 7.07 -4.48
C ASP A 219 -14.59 6.87 -5.92
N SER A 220 -14.21 5.65 -6.28
CA SER A 220 -13.66 5.28 -7.59
C SER A 220 -14.70 4.70 -8.54
N ASN A 221 -15.94 5.19 -8.47
CA ASN A 221 -17.04 4.71 -9.29
C ASN A 221 -16.79 4.94 -10.80
N VAL A 222 -16.91 3.88 -11.60
CA VAL A 222 -16.63 3.89 -13.05
C VAL A 222 -17.46 4.93 -13.80
N GLU A 223 -18.78 4.95 -13.60
CA GLU A 223 -19.69 5.87 -14.31
C GLU A 223 -19.33 7.33 -13.99
N THR A 224 -19.03 7.61 -12.73
CA THR A 224 -18.61 8.93 -12.27
C THR A 224 -17.31 9.35 -12.94
N ILE A 225 -16.31 8.46 -13.01
CA ILE A 225 -15.04 8.74 -13.67
C ILE A 225 -15.26 9.01 -15.17
N LEU A 226 -16.00 8.15 -15.87
CA LEU A 226 -16.24 8.26 -17.31
C LEU A 226 -17.02 9.51 -17.69
N SER A 227 -17.90 10.02 -16.81
CA SER A 227 -18.66 11.24 -17.07
C SER A 227 -17.77 12.47 -17.35
N HIS A 228 -16.56 12.50 -16.76
CA HIS A 228 -15.59 13.57 -16.90
C HIS A 228 -14.15 13.02 -16.83
N ALA A 229 -13.83 12.04 -17.68
CA ALA A 229 -12.59 11.27 -17.62
C ALA A 229 -11.31 12.13 -17.50
N LYS A 230 -11.23 13.22 -18.27
CA LYS A 230 -10.09 14.14 -18.25
C LYS A 230 -9.89 14.83 -16.89
N ASP A 231 -10.98 15.25 -16.23
CA ASP A 231 -10.90 15.95 -14.95
C ASP A 231 -10.58 14.98 -13.80
N TRP A 232 -11.16 13.78 -13.83
CA TRP A 232 -10.79 12.70 -12.90
C TRP A 232 -9.34 12.26 -13.06
N ARG A 233 -8.83 12.19 -14.29
CA ARG A 233 -7.42 11.87 -14.54
C ARG A 233 -6.46 12.92 -13.96
N LYS A 234 -6.80 14.21 -14.08
CA LYS A 234 -6.07 15.31 -13.40
C LYS A 234 -6.15 15.20 -11.89
N TYR A 235 -7.32 14.82 -11.37
CA TYR A 235 -7.56 14.65 -9.94
C TYR A 235 -6.68 13.56 -9.34
N TYR A 236 -6.64 12.36 -9.95
CA TYR A 236 -5.78 11.27 -9.47
C TYR A 236 -4.30 11.60 -9.60
N GLU A 237 -3.88 12.29 -10.66
CA GLU A 237 -2.50 12.77 -10.75
C GLU A 237 -2.18 13.77 -9.64
N ARG A 238 -3.10 14.66 -9.28
CA ARG A 238 -2.94 15.57 -8.13
C ARG A 238 -2.78 14.80 -6.82
N VAL A 239 -3.53 13.72 -6.61
CA VAL A 239 -3.37 12.84 -5.44
C VAL A 239 -1.94 12.29 -5.39
N PHE A 240 -1.42 11.74 -6.50
CA PHE A 240 -0.04 11.27 -6.56
C PHE A 240 0.98 12.37 -6.27
N GLN A 241 0.85 13.55 -6.87
CA GLN A 241 1.82 14.64 -6.66
C GLN A 241 1.83 15.13 -5.22
N LEU A 242 0.68 15.22 -4.55
CA LEU A 242 0.60 15.54 -3.12
C LEU A 242 1.29 14.48 -2.25
N ARG A 243 1.03 13.19 -2.53
CA ARG A 243 1.72 12.08 -1.87
C ARG A 243 3.22 12.13 -2.09
N LYS A 244 3.65 12.42 -3.33
CA LYS A 244 5.06 12.57 -3.68
C LYS A 244 5.73 13.66 -2.83
N LEU A 245 5.11 14.83 -2.67
CA LEU A 245 5.66 15.93 -1.86
C LEU A 245 5.80 15.56 -0.37
N GLN A 246 4.84 14.81 0.18
CA GLN A 246 4.93 14.27 1.54
C GLN A 246 6.10 13.28 1.68
N VAL A 247 6.27 12.38 0.71
CA VAL A 247 7.38 11.41 0.72
C VAL A 247 8.72 12.09 0.45
N ASP A 248 8.77 13.15 -0.37
CA ASP A 248 9.97 13.97 -0.55
C ASP A 248 10.41 14.58 0.79
N TYR A 249 9.48 15.19 1.53
CA TYR A 249 9.78 15.69 2.88
C TYR A 249 10.32 14.59 3.79
N LEU A 250 9.65 13.43 3.82
CA LEU A 250 10.09 12.26 4.59
C LEU A 250 11.53 11.85 4.23
N VAL A 251 11.82 11.67 2.94
CA VAL A 251 13.14 11.22 2.45
C VAL A 251 14.24 12.21 2.81
N GLU A 252 13.95 13.51 2.68
CA GLU A 252 14.86 14.59 3.06
C GLU A 252 15.15 14.62 4.57
N HIS A 253 14.23 14.13 5.40
CA HIS A 253 14.33 14.10 6.86
C HIS A 253 14.41 12.69 7.44
N LEU A 254 14.82 11.70 6.64
CA LEU A 254 14.85 10.31 7.09
C LEU A 254 15.72 10.17 8.35
N PRO A 255 15.23 9.47 9.39
CA PRO A 255 16.00 9.22 10.60
C PRO A 255 17.33 8.51 10.31
N SER A 256 18.34 8.82 11.10
CA SER A 256 19.70 8.28 10.91
C SER A 256 19.75 6.75 10.98
N TYR A 257 18.92 6.14 11.84
CA TYR A 257 18.82 4.69 11.99
C TYR A 257 18.22 4.00 10.76
N ILE A 258 17.36 4.67 9.98
CA ILE A 258 16.85 4.13 8.71
C ILE A 258 17.91 4.27 7.61
N LYS A 259 18.54 5.45 7.51
CA LYS A 259 19.59 5.70 6.51
C LYS A 259 20.80 4.77 6.67
N GLY A 260 21.10 4.38 7.91
CA GLY A 260 22.18 3.45 8.25
C GLY A 260 21.76 1.99 8.37
N ALA A 261 20.50 1.65 8.05
CA ALA A 261 19.99 0.29 8.15
C ALA A 261 20.63 -0.63 7.09
N SER A 262 20.76 -1.91 7.42
CA SER A 262 21.34 -2.90 6.49
C SER A 262 20.45 -3.18 5.28
N LYS A 263 19.13 -2.96 5.43
CA LYS A 263 18.10 -3.08 4.40
C LYS A 263 17.07 -1.97 4.56
N VAL A 264 16.71 -1.33 3.46
CA VAL A 264 15.62 -0.37 3.39
C VAL A 264 14.63 -0.79 2.30
N PHE A 265 13.35 -0.80 2.64
CA PHE A 265 12.25 -1.11 1.73
C PHE A 265 11.33 0.09 1.56
N LEU A 266 10.81 0.28 0.35
CA LEU A 266 9.65 1.13 0.10
C LEU A 266 8.46 0.22 -0.17
N ALA A 267 7.49 0.23 0.74
CA ALA A 267 6.30 -0.58 0.66
C ALA A 267 5.06 0.29 0.49
N GLY A 268 4.01 -0.22 -0.13
CA GLY A 268 2.72 0.42 -0.10
C GLY A 268 1.58 -0.45 -0.60
N GLU A 269 0.37 -0.08 -0.20
CA GLU A 269 -0.87 -0.79 -0.51
C GLU A 269 -1.87 0.11 -1.24
N SER A 270 -2.55 -0.40 -2.28
CA SER A 270 -3.57 0.34 -3.03
C SER A 270 -3.04 1.68 -3.59
N GLU A 271 -3.65 2.82 -3.23
CA GLU A 271 -3.12 4.17 -3.53
C GLU A 271 -1.66 4.34 -3.04
N GLY A 272 -1.30 3.77 -1.89
CA GLY A 272 0.07 3.75 -1.40
C GLY A 272 0.98 2.84 -2.22
N GLY A 273 0.44 1.75 -2.78
CA GLY A 273 1.10 0.88 -3.75
C GLY A 273 1.41 1.61 -5.06
N MET A 274 0.47 2.44 -5.53
CA MET A 274 0.71 3.37 -6.64
C MET A 274 1.89 4.30 -6.35
N VAL A 275 1.95 4.91 -5.17
CA VAL A 275 3.07 5.78 -4.80
C VAL A 275 4.37 4.98 -4.71
N ALA A 276 4.38 3.83 -4.01
CA ALA A 276 5.57 2.99 -3.85
C ALA A 276 6.11 2.46 -5.18
N ALA A 277 5.23 2.18 -6.15
CA ALA A 277 5.60 1.80 -7.50
C ALA A 277 6.24 2.98 -8.26
N ARG A 278 5.56 4.13 -8.34
CA ARG A 278 5.95 5.25 -9.21
C ARG A 278 7.08 6.11 -8.62
N TYR A 279 7.14 6.24 -7.30
CA TYR A 279 8.00 7.21 -6.62
C TYR A 279 9.48 6.97 -6.90
N TYR A 280 10.18 8.05 -7.21
CA TYR A 280 11.63 8.09 -7.38
C TYR A 280 12.19 9.27 -6.58
N HIS A 281 13.27 9.01 -5.85
CA HIS A 281 14.05 10.06 -5.23
C HIS A 281 15.55 9.68 -5.21
N PRO A 282 16.46 10.56 -5.66
CA PRO A 282 17.88 10.21 -5.79
C PRO A 282 18.55 9.84 -4.46
N LYS A 283 18.03 10.32 -3.32
CA LYS A 283 18.51 9.92 -1.99
C LYS A 283 17.92 8.60 -1.48
N LEU A 284 16.75 8.20 -1.98
CA LEU A 284 16.10 6.96 -1.55
C LEU A 284 16.55 5.77 -2.38
N GLU A 285 16.71 5.91 -3.71
CA GLU A 285 17.03 4.77 -4.58
C GLU A 285 18.27 3.97 -4.12
N PRO A 286 19.41 4.59 -3.73
CA PRO A 286 20.57 3.83 -3.26
C PRO A 286 20.27 3.02 -1.99
N LEU A 287 19.36 3.50 -1.13
CA LEU A 287 18.94 2.77 0.06
C LEU A 287 18.08 1.56 -0.31
N LEU A 288 17.18 1.70 -1.29
CA LEU A 288 16.32 0.60 -1.74
C LEU A 288 17.09 -0.53 -2.41
N GLU A 289 18.28 -0.27 -2.93
CA GLU A 289 19.14 -1.34 -3.44
C GLU A 289 19.44 -2.36 -2.33
N SER A 290 19.54 -1.98 -1.06
CA SER A 290 19.80 -2.96 0.01
C SER A 290 18.61 -3.89 0.30
N GLY A 291 17.37 -3.39 0.13
CA GLY A 291 16.12 -4.13 0.38
C GLY A 291 15.30 -4.31 -0.89
N GLY A 292 14.46 -3.33 -1.21
CA GLY A 292 13.67 -3.34 -2.45
C GLY A 292 12.37 -2.53 -2.38
N ARG A 293 11.46 -2.82 -3.29
CA ARG A 293 10.09 -2.29 -3.32
C ARG A 293 9.08 -3.40 -3.05
N VAL A 294 8.06 -3.10 -2.27
CA VAL A 294 6.93 -4.00 -1.99
C VAL A 294 5.64 -3.29 -2.41
N ILE A 295 4.96 -3.83 -3.42
CA ILE A 295 3.78 -3.23 -4.04
C ILE A 295 2.59 -4.15 -3.79
N LEU A 296 1.63 -3.70 -3.00
CA LEU A 296 0.49 -4.51 -2.57
C LEU A 296 -0.79 -3.93 -3.17
N GLN A 297 -1.66 -4.80 -3.72
CA GLN A 297 -2.96 -4.42 -4.27
C GLN A 297 -2.88 -3.26 -5.28
N TRP A 298 -1.88 -3.29 -6.16
CA TRP A 298 -1.68 -2.30 -7.22
C TRP A 298 -1.09 -2.99 -8.45
N ASN A 299 -1.62 -2.67 -9.64
CA ASN A 299 -1.29 -3.40 -10.87
C ASN A 299 -0.09 -2.84 -11.66
N CYS A 300 0.44 -1.65 -11.33
CA CYS A 300 1.50 -0.97 -12.10
C CYS A 300 1.18 -0.74 -13.59
N GLU A 301 -0.10 -0.68 -13.97
CA GLU A 301 -0.51 -0.44 -15.36
C GLU A 301 -0.97 1.00 -15.56
N PHE A 302 -1.08 1.42 -16.82
CA PHE A 302 -1.82 2.64 -17.16
C PHE A 302 -3.31 2.38 -16.94
N CYS A 303 -3.85 2.92 -15.84
CA CYS A 303 -5.25 2.79 -15.47
C CYS A 303 -5.82 4.16 -15.05
N TYR A 304 -7.05 4.17 -14.55
CA TYR A 304 -7.74 5.40 -14.14
C TYR A 304 -7.02 6.23 -13.05
N TYR A 305 -6.14 5.62 -12.27
CA TYR A 305 -5.31 6.32 -11.27
C TYR A 305 -4.02 6.92 -11.84
N VAL A 306 -3.68 6.63 -13.09
CA VAL A 306 -2.43 7.02 -13.72
C VAL A 306 -2.74 7.91 -14.92
N SER A 307 -2.14 9.10 -14.97
CA SER A 307 -2.51 10.06 -16.00
C SER A 307 -2.09 9.69 -17.42
N CYS A 308 -1.03 8.90 -17.60
CA CYS A 308 -0.60 8.39 -18.90
C CYS A 308 0.37 7.20 -18.74
N PRO A 309 0.69 6.45 -19.82
CA PRO A 309 1.58 5.27 -19.74
C PRO A 309 2.95 5.53 -19.12
N LYS A 310 3.58 6.66 -19.44
CA LYS A 310 4.88 7.05 -18.84
C LYS A 310 4.81 7.14 -17.32
N ASN A 311 3.66 7.52 -16.78
CA ASN A 311 3.46 7.68 -15.35
C ASN A 311 3.19 6.36 -14.62
N ALA A 312 2.98 5.25 -15.34
CA ALA A 312 2.88 3.90 -14.76
C ALA A 312 4.26 3.27 -14.47
N LEU A 313 5.33 3.81 -15.06
CA LEU A 313 6.67 3.26 -14.93
C LEU A 313 7.13 3.19 -13.47
N VAL A 314 7.59 2.00 -13.06
CA VAL A 314 8.14 1.78 -11.73
C VAL A 314 9.41 2.62 -11.54
N GLY A 315 9.50 3.30 -10.41
CA GLY A 315 10.54 4.28 -10.10
C GLY A 315 10.58 5.43 -11.10
N SER A 316 9.43 5.82 -11.67
CA SER A 316 9.32 6.85 -12.71
C SER A 316 10.22 6.57 -13.92
N GLY A 317 10.53 5.31 -14.20
CA GLY A 317 11.48 4.89 -15.25
C GLY A 317 12.96 5.15 -14.94
N LYS A 318 13.29 5.57 -13.71
CA LYS A 318 14.64 5.96 -13.28
C LYS A 318 15.23 5.08 -12.15
N ALA A 319 14.43 4.17 -11.59
CA ALA A 319 14.93 3.25 -10.57
C ALA A 319 16.07 2.37 -11.10
N ASN A 320 16.98 1.98 -10.20
CA ASN A 320 17.99 0.98 -10.51
C ASN A 320 17.31 -0.36 -10.81
N LEU A 321 17.52 -0.92 -12.00
CA LEU A 321 16.94 -2.19 -12.43
C LEU A 321 17.41 -3.41 -11.60
N SER A 322 18.44 -3.23 -10.77
CA SER A 322 18.92 -4.23 -9.81
C SER A 322 18.24 -4.14 -8.44
N THR A 323 17.41 -3.10 -8.21
CA THR A 323 16.56 -2.99 -7.01
C THR A 323 15.45 -4.04 -7.10
N PRO A 324 15.35 -4.97 -6.13
CA PRO A 324 14.32 -6.00 -6.16
C PRO A 324 12.92 -5.43 -6.00
N VAL A 325 11.96 -6.02 -6.69
CA VAL A 325 10.54 -5.66 -6.60
C VAL A 325 9.71 -6.90 -6.26
N LEU A 326 8.90 -6.78 -5.22
CA LEU A 326 7.82 -7.72 -4.90
C LEU A 326 6.48 -7.04 -5.19
N SER A 327 5.59 -7.70 -5.91
CA SER A 327 4.21 -7.27 -6.15
C SER A 327 3.24 -8.39 -5.78
N LEU A 328 2.21 -8.08 -5.00
CA LEU A 328 1.12 -9.01 -4.69
C LEU A 328 -0.22 -8.31 -4.94
N ILE A 329 -1.11 -8.96 -5.69
CA ILE A 329 -2.45 -8.46 -5.98
C ILE A 329 -3.46 -9.61 -6.02
N SER A 330 -4.73 -9.33 -5.70
CA SER A 330 -5.80 -10.29 -5.97
C SER A 330 -6.06 -10.31 -7.48
N TYR A 331 -6.19 -11.50 -8.07
CA TYR A 331 -6.52 -11.68 -9.48
C TYR A 331 -7.83 -10.97 -9.86
N VAL A 332 -8.77 -10.96 -8.91
CA VAL A 332 -10.12 -10.40 -9.03
C VAL A 332 -10.27 -9.13 -8.19
N ASP A 333 -9.18 -8.36 -8.04
CA ASP A 333 -9.20 -7.09 -7.33
C ASP A 333 -10.23 -6.14 -7.98
N PRO A 334 -11.24 -5.64 -7.24
CA PRO A 334 -12.33 -4.85 -7.82
C PRO A 334 -11.89 -3.45 -8.28
N PHE A 335 -10.69 -3.00 -7.95
CA PHE A 335 -10.15 -1.72 -8.39
C PHE A 335 -9.14 -1.89 -9.52
N PHE A 336 -8.25 -2.89 -9.43
CA PHE A 336 -7.05 -2.97 -10.27
C PHE A 336 -6.87 -4.31 -10.99
N GLY A 337 -7.75 -5.29 -10.77
CA GLY A 337 -7.70 -6.60 -11.40
C GLY A 337 -7.94 -6.55 -12.92
N ALA A 338 -7.59 -7.64 -13.61
CA ALA A 338 -7.67 -7.76 -15.07
C ALA A 338 -9.06 -8.18 -15.60
N GLN A 339 -10.06 -8.29 -14.73
CA GLN A 339 -11.31 -8.99 -15.00
C GLN A 339 -12.13 -8.38 -16.15
N GLY A 340 -12.75 -9.25 -16.95
CA GLY A 340 -13.67 -8.90 -18.03
C GLY A 340 -15.04 -8.40 -17.55
N PRO A 341 -16.00 -8.16 -18.47
CA PRO A 341 -17.20 -7.37 -18.22
C PRO A 341 -18.16 -7.90 -17.13
N GLU A 342 -18.16 -9.21 -16.85
CA GLU A 342 -19.06 -9.81 -15.84
C GLU A 342 -18.58 -9.60 -14.39
N GLU A 343 -17.28 -9.31 -14.20
CA GLU A 343 -16.67 -9.06 -12.89
C GLU A 343 -15.67 -7.89 -12.99
N ALA A 344 -15.96 -6.89 -13.83
CA ALA A 344 -14.97 -5.88 -14.21
C ALA A 344 -14.48 -5.06 -13.00
N SER A 345 -13.16 -4.93 -12.89
CA SER A 345 -12.55 -3.97 -11.98
C SER A 345 -12.81 -2.53 -12.44
N ASN A 346 -12.66 -1.55 -11.55
CA ASN A 346 -12.75 -0.15 -11.93
C ASN A 346 -11.73 0.22 -13.03
N ALA A 347 -10.52 -0.33 -12.97
CA ALA A 347 -9.51 -0.16 -14.01
C ALA A 347 -10.00 -0.69 -15.37
N TRP A 348 -10.60 -1.87 -15.40
CA TRP A 348 -11.15 -2.43 -16.63
C TRP A 348 -12.35 -1.60 -17.14
N GLY A 349 -13.29 -1.27 -16.25
CA GLY A 349 -14.50 -0.52 -16.57
C GLY A 349 -14.20 0.85 -17.15
N VAL A 350 -13.25 1.58 -16.56
CA VAL A 350 -12.83 2.88 -17.08
C VAL A 350 -12.06 2.75 -18.39
N ALA A 351 -11.23 1.72 -18.57
CA ALA A 351 -10.44 1.56 -19.80
C ALA A 351 -11.29 1.20 -21.02
N ASN A 352 -12.37 0.43 -20.83
CA ASN A 352 -13.24 -0.08 -21.89
C ASN A 352 -14.56 0.70 -22.02
N GLY A 353 -14.83 1.67 -21.15
CA GLY A 353 -16.00 2.53 -21.24
C GLY A 353 -15.90 3.59 -22.35
N PRO A 354 -17.03 4.15 -22.83
CA PRO A 354 -17.03 5.24 -23.80
C PRO A 354 -16.26 6.46 -23.29
N GLY A 355 -15.31 6.98 -24.08
CA GLY A 355 -14.42 8.07 -23.65
C GLY A 355 -13.41 7.68 -22.56
N GLY A 356 -13.27 6.38 -22.32
CA GLY A 356 -12.38 5.77 -21.34
C GLY A 356 -10.90 5.85 -21.69
N TYR A 357 -10.06 5.54 -20.71
CA TYR A 357 -8.60 5.54 -20.84
C TYR A 357 -7.97 4.48 -19.95
N GLY A 358 -6.74 4.07 -20.30
CA GLY A 358 -6.04 2.96 -19.68
C GLY A 358 -5.77 1.82 -20.67
N VAL A 359 -5.10 0.78 -20.19
CA VAL A 359 -4.84 -0.46 -20.92
C VAL A 359 -6.14 -1.24 -21.13
N THR A 360 -6.41 -1.67 -22.36
CA THR A 360 -7.67 -2.33 -22.74
C THR A 360 -7.51 -3.79 -23.13
N GLY A 361 -8.64 -4.50 -23.09
CA GLY A 361 -8.78 -5.86 -23.62
C GLY A 361 -7.74 -6.83 -23.09
N ALA A 362 -7.22 -7.67 -23.97
CA ALA A 362 -6.24 -8.72 -23.64
C ALA A 362 -4.88 -8.19 -23.16
N SER A 363 -4.61 -6.88 -23.31
CA SER A 363 -3.36 -6.28 -22.83
C SER A 363 -3.39 -5.95 -21.34
N ALA A 364 -4.58 -5.86 -20.73
CA ALA A 364 -4.71 -5.63 -19.30
C ALA A 364 -4.41 -6.92 -18.55
N THR A 365 -3.33 -6.93 -17.77
CA THR A 365 -2.88 -8.09 -17.00
C THR A 365 -3.25 -7.98 -15.53
N GLY A 366 -3.62 -6.78 -15.05
CA GLY A 366 -4.02 -6.54 -13.66
C GLY A 366 -2.91 -6.81 -12.66
N ASN A 367 -1.64 -6.82 -13.10
CA ASN A 367 -0.48 -7.05 -12.26
C ASN A 367 0.79 -6.39 -12.83
N CYS A 368 1.83 -6.26 -12.00
CA CYS A 368 3.02 -5.50 -12.37
C CYS A 368 4.00 -6.22 -13.33
N PHE A 369 3.76 -7.48 -13.71
CA PHE A 369 4.79 -8.32 -14.34
C PHE A 369 5.21 -7.81 -15.71
N ALA A 370 4.26 -7.48 -16.59
CA ALA A 370 4.56 -6.96 -17.92
C ALA A 370 5.35 -5.65 -17.85
N GLN A 371 4.98 -4.74 -16.93
CA GLN A 371 5.66 -3.46 -16.73
C GLN A 371 7.10 -3.65 -16.22
N LEU A 372 7.31 -4.55 -15.25
CA LEU A 372 8.63 -4.83 -14.69
C LEU A 372 9.55 -5.53 -15.71
N GLN A 373 9.00 -6.45 -16.49
CA GLN A 373 9.71 -7.12 -17.57
C GLN A 373 10.11 -6.13 -18.66
N ALA A 374 9.20 -5.27 -19.11
CA ALA A 374 9.46 -4.26 -20.13
C ALA A 374 10.54 -3.25 -19.70
N GLN A 375 10.57 -2.89 -18.41
CA GLN A 375 11.64 -2.03 -17.86
C GLN A 375 12.97 -2.77 -17.64
N GLY A 376 13.00 -4.10 -17.67
CA GLY A 376 14.22 -4.90 -17.53
C GLY A 376 14.69 -5.10 -16.09
N PHE A 377 13.79 -5.11 -15.10
CA PHE A 377 14.16 -5.41 -13.71
C PHE A 377 14.78 -6.81 -13.58
N LYS A 378 15.91 -6.93 -12.86
CA LYS A 378 16.64 -8.20 -12.69
C LYS A 378 15.99 -9.13 -11.67
N HIS A 379 15.35 -8.55 -10.66
CA HIS A 379 14.72 -9.26 -9.55
C HIS A 379 13.28 -8.76 -9.39
N ALA A 380 12.33 -9.49 -9.96
CA ALA A 380 10.92 -9.12 -9.96
C ALA A 380 10.07 -10.33 -9.60
N TYR A 381 9.34 -10.27 -8.49
CA TYR A 381 8.47 -11.34 -8.04
C TYR A 381 7.04 -10.78 -8.00
N VAL A 382 6.18 -11.29 -8.87
CA VAL A 382 4.79 -10.85 -8.98
C VAL A 382 3.90 -12.03 -8.65
N LEU A 383 2.99 -11.84 -7.71
CA LEU A 383 1.99 -12.82 -7.33
C LEU A 383 0.59 -12.29 -7.57
N THR A 384 -0.21 -13.14 -8.22
CA THR A 384 -1.65 -12.98 -8.35
C THR A 384 -2.32 -14.04 -7.49
N ASP A 385 -3.09 -13.62 -6.50
CA ASP A 385 -3.89 -14.50 -5.68
C ASP A 385 -5.28 -14.68 -6.27
N PHE A 386 -5.66 -15.90 -6.62
CA PHE A 386 -6.98 -16.19 -7.19
C PHE A 386 -7.97 -16.76 -6.17
N SER A 387 -7.59 -16.83 -4.89
CA SER A 387 -8.50 -17.18 -3.79
C SER A 387 -9.20 -15.95 -3.18
N SER A 388 -8.56 -14.78 -3.15
CA SER A 388 -9.18 -13.56 -2.62
C SER A 388 -10.06 -12.89 -3.68
N GLN A 389 -11.31 -12.58 -3.32
CA GLN A 389 -12.25 -11.74 -4.12
C GLN A 389 -12.29 -10.27 -3.65
N TYR A 390 -11.28 -9.84 -2.91
CA TYR A 390 -11.29 -8.60 -2.15
C TYR A 390 -10.09 -7.72 -2.46
N HIS A 391 -10.28 -6.40 -2.34
CA HIS A 391 -9.21 -5.42 -2.33
C HIS A 391 -8.49 -5.43 -0.96
N GLY A 392 -7.73 -6.49 -0.75
CA GLY A 392 -6.99 -6.82 0.45
C GLY A 392 -6.63 -8.30 0.46
N LEU A 393 -5.45 -8.62 1.01
CA LEU A 393 -4.91 -9.99 1.00
C LEU A 393 -4.75 -10.56 2.40
N THR A 394 -4.70 -9.72 3.43
CA THR A 394 -4.30 -10.18 4.77
C THR A 394 -5.41 -10.95 5.51
N VAL A 395 -6.65 -10.87 5.02
CA VAL A 395 -7.81 -11.61 5.57
C VAL A 395 -7.89 -13.01 4.98
N THR A 396 -7.95 -13.07 3.65
CA THR A 396 -8.28 -14.27 2.85
C THR A 396 -7.05 -15.03 2.40
N SER A 397 -5.90 -14.36 2.32
CA SER A 397 -4.66 -14.89 1.75
C SER A 397 -3.45 -14.57 2.62
N GLY A 398 -3.68 -14.55 3.93
CA GLY A 398 -2.73 -14.06 4.91
C GLY A 398 -1.46 -14.89 4.99
N ASN A 399 -1.55 -16.23 4.85
CA ASN A 399 -0.40 -17.11 4.84
C ASN A 399 0.44 -16.94 3.58
N LEU A 400 -0.20 -16.83 2.41
CA LEU A 400 0.49 -16.56 1.14
C LEU A 400 1.25 -15.24 1.22
N VAL A 401 0.59 -14.18 1.70
CA VAL A 401 1.21 -12.87 1.90
C VAL A 401 2.39 -13.00 2.85
N ARG A 402 2.19 -13.58 4.04
CA ARG A 402 3.24 -13.70 5.06
C ARG A 402 4.42 -14.50 4.53
N ALA A 403 4.18 -15.66 3.93
CA ALA A 403 5.22 -16.51 3.34
C ALA A 403 6.10 -15.76 2.34
N THR A 404 5.45 -15.08 1.40
CA THR A 404 6.12 -14.36 0.32
C THR A 404 6.84 -13.13 0.82
N LEU A 405 6.16 -12.33 1.65
CA LEU A 405 6.69 -11.08 2.19
C LEU A 405 7.93 -11.33 3.05
N LEU A 406 7.87 -12.27 3.99
CA LEU A 406 9.01 -12.59 4.87
C LEU A 406 10.19 -13.14 4.07
N SER A 407 9.94 -14.02 3.09
CA SER A 407 11.02 -14.56 2.25
C SER A 407 11.70 -13.47 1.42
N PHE A 408 10.92 -12.54 0.88
CA PHE A 408 11.44 -11.38 0.15
C PHE A 408 12.23 -10.44 1.06
N LEU A 409 11.71 -10.07 2.24
CA LEU A 409 12.44 -9.21 3.18
C LEU A 409 13.78 -9.83 3.58
N ALA A 410 13.78 -11.13 3.88
CA ALA A 410 14.98 -11.87 4.25
C ALA A 410 16.00 -11.93 3.09
N THR A 411 15.56 -12.21 1.87
CA THR A 411 16.47 -12.49 0.74
C THR A 411 15.99 -11.90 -0.60
N PRO A 412 15.89 -10.57 -0.74
CA PRO A 412 15.13 -9.95 -1.84
C PRO A 412 15.71 -10.20 -3.24
N ARG A 413 16.98 -10.57 -3.36
CA ARG A 413 17.63 -10.94 -4.64
C ARG A 413 17.64 -12.43 -4.96
N SER A 414 17.22 -13.24 -4.01
CA SER A 414 17.34 -14.68 -4.13
C SER A 414 16.27 -15.23 -5.07
N PRO A 415 16.62 -16.08 -6.06
CA PRO A 415 15.60 -16.81 -6.82
C PRO A 415 14.77 -17.75 -5.92
N LYS A 416 15.20 -17.96 -4.67
CA LYS A 416 14.50 -18.74 -3.66
C LYS A 416 13.33 -18.04 -2.99
N VAL A 417 13.11 -16.74 -3.22
CA VAL A 417 11.97 -15.98 -2.63
C VAL A 417 10.64 -16.73 -2.82
N MET A 418 10.47 -17.37 -3.98
CA MET A 418 9.22 -18.08 -4.34
C MET A 418 9.26 -19.59 -4.07
N THR A 419 10.41 -20.16 -3.70
CA THR A 419 10.60 -21.62 -3.68
C THR A 419 9.86 -22.32 -2.54
N LYS A 420 9.56 -21.62 -1.44
CA LYS A 420 8.69 -22.15 -0.36
C LYS A 420 7.23 -22.24 -0.77
N LEU A 421 6.81 -21.53 -1.81
CA LEU A 421 5.43 -21.55 -2.30
C LEU A 421 5.16 -22.72 -3.25
N GLY A 422 6.18 -23.26 -3.92
CA GLY A 422 6.00 -24.15 -5.08
C GLY A 422 6.80 -25.45 -5.12
N ASN A 423 7.91 -25.60 -4.40
CA ASN A 423 8.86 -26.71 -4.67
C ASN A 423 8.69 -27.97 -3.80
N GLY A 424 7.62 -28.06 -3.01
CA GLY A 424 7.20 -29.28 -2.32
C GLY A 424 5.99 -29.95 -2.99
N PRO A 425 5.68 -31.23 -2.71
CA PRO A 425 4.49 -31.92 -3.25
C PRO A 425 3.17 -31.20 -2.97
N GLU A 426 3.15 -30.40 -1.91
CA GLU A 426 2.03 -29.57 -1.47
C GLU A 426 2.05 -28.18 -2.15
N GLY A 427 3.22 -27.52 -2.23
CA GLY A 427 3.38 -26.20 -2.85
C GLY A 427 3.14 -26.18 -4.37
N ALA A 428 3.51 -27.24 -5.09
CA ALA A 428 3.27 -27.34 -6.54
C ALA A 428 1.77 -27.34 -6.91
N LYS A 429 0.87 -27.56 -5.93
CA LYS A 429 -0.59 -27.47 -6.11
C LYS A 429 -1.15 -26.11 -5.72
N LEU A 430 -0.37 -25.28 -5.03
CA LEU A 430 -0.80 -23.99 -4.49
C LEU A 430 -0.40 -22.84 -5.41
N CYS A 431 0.71 -22.94 -6.14
CA CYS A 431 1.17 -21.90 -7.06
C CYS A 431 1.59 -22.46 -8.41
N ASP A 432 1.06 -21.88 -9.49
CA ASP A 432 1.65 -21.99 -10.83
C ASP A 432 2.69 -20.88 -11.00
N LEU A 433 3.95 -21.26 -11.25
CA LEU A 433 5.09 -20.34 -11.30
C LEU A 433 5.68 -20.28 -12.71
N GLN A 434 5.73 -19.08 -13.28
CA GLN A 434 6.37 -18.78 -14.55
C GLN A 434 7.66 -18.00 -14.30
N PHE A 435 8.78 -18.51 -14.80
CA PHE A 435 10.08 -17.89 -14.65
C PHE A 435 10.49 -17.18 -15.95
N ALA A 436 11.03 -15.98 -15.83
CA ALA A 436 11.52 -15.17 -16.93
C ALA A 436 12.81 -14.43 -16.56
N GLY A 437 13.38 -13.74 -17.55
CA GLY A 437 14.59 -12.94 -17.40
C GLY A 437 15.88 -13.76 -17.21
N PRO A 438 17.03 -13.08 -17.13
CA PRO A 438 18.32 -13.74 -16.94
C PRO A 438 18.33 -14.56 -15.64
N GLN A 439 18.76 -15.83 -15.72
CA GLN A 439 18.89 -16.74 -14.58
C GLN A 439 17.60 -16.97 -13.76
N GLY A 440 16.41 -16.67 -14.32
CA GLY A 440 15.13 -16.83 -13.64
C GLY A 440 14.88 -15.80 -12.53
N GLY A 441 15.50 -14.61 -12.62
CA GLY A 441 15.32 -13.54 -11.64
C GLY A 441 13.94 -12.83 -11.70
N GLN A 442 13.13 -13.10 -12.72
CA GLN A 442 11.75 -12.63 -12.80
C GLN A 442 10.80 -13.81 -12.63
N VAL A 443 9.79 -13.66 -11.78
CA VAL A 443 8.80 -14.71 -11.48
C VAL A 443 7.41 -14.11 -11.48
N LEU A 444 6.50 -14.71 -12.24
CA LEU A 444 5.06 -14.51 -12.12
C LEU A 444 4.48 -15.77 -11.49
N GLY A 445 3.77 -15.62 -10.38
CA GLY A 445 3.04 -16.70 -9.75
C GLY A 445 1.54 -16.43 -9.74
N SER A 446 0.77 -17.47 -10.04
CA SER A 446 -0.67 -17.51 -9.76
C SER A 446 -0.88 -18.50 -8.62
N CYS A 447 -1.25 -17.98 -7.46
CA CYS A 447 -1.25 -18.72 -6.21
C CYS A 447 -2.64 -18.76 -5.56
N LYS A 448 -2.91 -19.85 -4.85
CA LYS A 448 -3.94 -19.93 -3.82
C LYS A 448 -3.33 -19.57 -2.47
N GLU A 449 -4.21 -19.20 -1.55
CA GLU A 449 -3.86 -19.15 -0.14
C GLU A 449 -3.20 -20.45 0.34
N LEU A 450 -2.21 -20.30 1.22
CA LEU A 450 -1.46 -21.43 1.75
C LEU A 450 -2.15 -22.01 2.99
N GLY A 451 -2.11 -23.34 3.05
CA GLY A 451 -2.55 -24.12 4.20
C GLY A 451 -3.83 -24.90 3.98
N SER A 452 -4.09 -25.84 4.88
CA SER A 452 -5.25 -26.73 4.84
C SER A 452 -6.11 -26.63 6.09
N GLU A 453 -5.84 -25.63 6.94
CA GLU A 453 -6.56 -25.39 8.17
C GLU A 453 -8.00 -24.92 7.90
N GLU A 454 -8.86 -25.20 8.86
CA GLU A 454 -10.23 -24.71 8.83
C GLU A 454 -10.24 -23.19 9.00
N LEU A 455 -10.87 -22.51 8.04
CA LEU A 455 -11.08 -21.08 8.11
C LEU A 455 -12.14 -20.75 9.16
N ILE A 456 -11.97 -19.62 9.82
CA ILE A 456 -12.87 -19.20 10.89
C ILE A 456 -13.80 -18.11 10.38
N PRO A 457 -15.11 -18.35 10.40
CA PRO A 457 -16.11 -17.36 10.05
C PRO A 457 -15.95 -16.03 10.81
N GLY A 458 -16.14 -14.92 10.11
CA GLY A 458 -15.95 -13.57 10.64
C GLY A 458 -16.91 -13.21 11.77
N ASP A 459 -18.07 -13.84 11.86
CA ASP A 459 -19.00 -13.74 13.00
C ASP A 459 -18.36 -14.21 14.31
N LEU A 460 -17.50 -15.23 14.25
CA LEU A 460 -16.71 -15.74 15.38
C LEU A 460 -15.45 -14.89 15.69
N MET A 461 -15.13 -13.92 14.85
CA MET A 461 -14.00 -12.98 15.07
C MET A 461 -14.42 -11.80 15.95
N PRO A 462 -13.48 -11.00 16.50
CA PRO A 462 -13.79 -9.79 17.25
C PRO A 462 -14.80 -8.87 16.55
N LYS A 463 -15.58 -8.09 17.31
CA LYS A 463 -16.60 -7.18 16.73
C LYS A 463 -16.04 -6.17 15.73
N CYS A 464 -14.76 -5.81 15.86
CA CYS A 464 -14.06 -4.89 14.97
C CYS A 464 -13.52 -5.55 13.67
N ALA A 465 -13.64 -6.87 13.53
CA ALA A 465 -13.28 -7.59 12.31
C ALA A 465 -14.45 -7.63 11.32
N TYR A 466 -14.14 -7.79 10.04
CA TYR A 466 -15.15 -7.95 9.00
C TYR A 466 -15.93 -9.25 9.17
N LYS A 467 -17.25 -9.14 9.23
CA LYS A 467 -18.14 -10.28 9.47
C LYS A 467 -18.37 -11.16 8.24
N SER A 468 -18.11 -10.64 7.05
CA SER A 468 -18.37 -11.30 5.77
C SER A 468 -17.26 -12.25 5.30
N TYR A 469 -16.13 -12.33 6.01
CA TYR A 469 -14.97 -13.11 5.56
C TYR A 469 -14.64 -14.27 6.49
N ASN A 470 -13.93 -15.24 5.95
CA ASN A 470 -13.32 -16.31 6.72
C ASN A 470 -11.84 -16.02 6.94
N TYR A 471 -11.33 -16.43 8.10
CA TYR A 471 -10.01 -16.02 8.60
C TYR A 471 -9.13 -17.22 8.93
N HIS A 472 -7.85 -17.12 8.58
CA HIS A 472 -6.82 -18.02 9.09
C HIS A 472 -6.47 -17.65 10.54
N LYS A 473 -6.47 -18.62 11.47
CA LYS A 473 -5.94 -18.40 12.83
C LYS A 473 -4.55 -18.97 13.04
N GLN A 474 -4.14 -19.92 12.21
CA GLN A 474 -2.79 -20.47 12.24
C GLN A 474 -2.01 -19.86 11.09
N PHE A 475 -0.82 -19.34 11.39
CA PHE A 475 0.09 -18.86 10.38
C PHE A 475 1.37 -19.66 10.40
N TYR A 476 1.91 -19.93 9.22
CA TYR A 476 3.13 -20.70 9.07
C TYR A 476 4.34 -19.85 9.47
N LEU A 477 4.95 -20.21 10.61
CA LEU A 477 6.28 -19.71 10.98
C LEU A 477 7.28 -20.16 9.93
N LEU A 478 8.01 -19.22 9.36
CA LEU A 478 8.94 -19.52 8.25
C LEU A 478 10.35 -19.92 8.71
N GLY A 479 10.54 -20.16 10.01
CA GLY A 479 11.79 -20.64 10.57
C GLY A 479 12.94 -19.65 10.33
N GLU A 480 13.81 -19.95 9.36
CA GLU A 480 15.00 -19.18 8.99
C GLU A 480 14.68 -17.72 8.60
N PHE A 481 13.51 -17.44 7.99
CA PHE A 481 13.16 -16.08 7.58
C PHE A 481 12.69 -15.17 8.72
N GLU A 482 12.44 -15.75 9.89
CA GLU A 482 12.13 -15.05 11.14
C GLU A 482 13.32 -15.10 12.11
N GLU A 483 14.44 -15.70 11.73
CA GLU A 483 15.62 -15.83 12.60
C GLU A 483 16.06 -14.45 13.11
N CYS A 484 16.00 -13.45 12.24
CA CYS A 484 16.19 -12.05 12.59
C CYS A 484 15.34 -11.58 13.79
N ALA A 485 14.05 -11.94 13.81
CA ALA A 485 13.12 -11.51 14.86
C ALA A 485 13.40 -12.20 16.19
N ARG A 486 14.06 -13.37 16.15
CA ARG A 486 14.34 -14.22 17.32
C ARG A 486 15.69 -13.92 17.98
N LEU A 487 16.63 -13.32 17.25
CA LEU A 487 17.92 -12.82 17.75
C LEU A 487 17.77 -11.42 18.35
#